data_AF-A0A9Q0RQ35-F1
#
_entry.id   AF-A0A9Q0RQ35-F1
#
_cell.length_a   1.000
_cell.length_b   1.000
_cell.length_c   1.000
_cell.angle_alpha   90.00
_cell.angle_beta   90.00
_cell.angle_gamma   90.00
#
_symmetry.space_group_name_H-M   'P 1'
#
loop_
_entity.id
_entity.type
_entity.pdbx_description
1 polymer ?
#
loop_
_entity_poly.entity_id
_entity_poly.type
_entity_poly.pdbx_seq_one_letter_code
_entity_poly.pdbx_strand_id
1 'polypeptide(L)'
;MNSPLQQFTDYVYFLPQSDSFESTLSLLRVEIKLMTEKELEFDLIGFRPYLVNAIRQTIINDVPTMAIEDVYFLKNSSIFNCDYVAQRLALIPIKAEPNYFKFLNRSDNQLNSDNTIIFNLNFSYNEQQQQQQNSTQPITVYSENLIWEPIGEMQKLMSPIKSLFNKIPLVCLKQNEEISAKIVCIKGVGRTHMKFCPGLARYCFNSKIDITNPDAFIDPDMAHKLQKSFPPGVIELKPYGMQLIPYVANSRLDRHSRSFKNDEQIEKNISVKYYRDYMIFSVESYGVIEPKQIVTRALDILIYRYNLWKMSIEKAKTMNSTK
;
A
#
# COMPACT_ATOMS: atom_id res chain seq x y z
N MET A 1 -23.79 -15.70 -23.21
CA MET A 1 -22.51 -16.02 -22.52
C MET A 1 -21.39 -15.48 -23.37
N ASN A 2 -20.77 -14.36 -22.97
CA ASN A 2 -19.67 -13.76 -23.71
C ASN A 2 -18.46 -14.71 -23.68
N SER A 3 -17.89 -14.97 -24.86
CA SER A 3 -16.72 -15.85 -25.00
C SER A 3 -15.53 -15.27 -24.23
N PRO A 4 -14.65 -16.10 -23.65
CA PRO A 4 -13.50 -15.65 -22.86
C PRO A 4 -12.52 -14.76 -23.66
N LEU A 5 -12.63 -14.71 -24.98
CA LEU A 5 -11.81 -13.88 -25.88
C LEU A 5 -12.18 -12.39 -25.89
N GLN A 6 -13.41 -12.00 -25.50
CA GLN A 6 -13.82 -10.59 -25.50
C GLN A 6 -13.10 -9.75 -24.43
N GLN A 7 -12.57 -10.34 -23.36
CA GLN A 7 -11.87 -9.56 -22.32
C GLN A 7 -10.57 -8.91 -22.79
N PHE A 8 -10.01 -9.32 -23.94
CA PHE A 8 -8.78 -8.75 -24.47
C PHE A 8 -8.98 -7.63 -25.51
N THR A 9 -10.21 -7.36 -25.97
CA THR A 9 -10.47 -6.31 -26.99
C THR A 9 -10.59 -4.90 -26.41
N ASP A 10 -10.78 -4.80 -25.09
CA ASP A 10 -10.97 -3.51 -24.40
C ASP A 10 -9.65 -2.75 -24.19
N TYR A 11 -8.53 -3.33 -24.59
CA TYR A 11 -7.21 -2.78 -24.34
C TYR A 11 -6.56 -2.21 -25.59
N VAL A 12 -6.04 -0.99 -25.48
CA VAL A 12 -5.34 -0.26 -26.52
C VAL A 12 -3.96 0.18 -26.03
N TYR A 13 -3.11 0.65 -26.94
CA TYR A 13 -1.84 1.27 -26.60
C TYR A 13 -1.93 2.77 -26.85
N PHE A 14 -1.40 3.56 -25.92
CA PHE A 14 -1.29 5.00 -25.98
C PHE A 14 -0.15 5.41 -26.91
N LEU A 15 0.98 4.69 -26.82
CA LEU A 15 2.17 4.93 -27.62
C LEU A 15 2.28 3.94 -28.80
N PRO A 16 2.89 4.37 -29.92
CA PRO A 16 3.17 3.46 -31.03
C PRO A 16 4.15 2.37 -30.60
N GLN A 17 4.07 1.20 -31.24
CA GLN A 17 5.06 0.15 -31.04
C GLN A 17 6.39 0.60 -31.67
N SER A 18 7.46 0.60 -30.87
CA SER A 18 8.82 0.87 -31.32
C SER A 18 9.66 -0.39 -31.28
N ASP A 19 10.39 -0.68 -32.36
CA ASP A 19 11.25 -1.87 -32.46
C ASP A 19 12.60 -1.70 -31.74
N SER A 20 13.04 -0.46 -31.51
CA SER A 20 14.31 -0.17 -30.84
C SER A 20 14.13 0.12 -29.35
N PHE A 21 15.12 -0.34 -28.57
CA PHE A 21 15.16 -0.14 -27.12
C PHE A 21 15.30 1.34 -26.75
N GLU A 22 16.14 2.10 -27.46
CA GLU A 22 16.35 3.53 -27.22
C GLU A 22 15.10 4.35 -27.47
N SER A 23 14.35 4.05 -28.55
CA SER A 23 13.07 4.69 -28.80
C SER A 23 12.08 4.36 -27.69
N THR A 24 12.04 3.10 -27.23
CA THR A 24 11.17 2.71 -26.10
C THR A 24 11.53 3.50 -24.84
N LEU A 25 12.81 3.65 -24.52
CA LEU A 25 13.27 4.42 -23.36
C LEU A 25 12.87 5.90 -23.45
N SER A 26 12.98 6.50 -24.64
CA SER A 26 12.62 7.91 -24.86
C SER A 26 11.12 8.18 -24.66
N LEU A 27 10.28 7.15 -24.80
CA LEU A 27 8.84 7.23 -24.65
C LEU A 27 8.37 7.05 -23.20
N LEU A 28 9.21 6.49 -22.32
CA LEU A 28 8.86 6.29 -20.91
C LEU A 28 8.76 7.62 -20.18
N ARG A 29 7.62 7.86 -19.53
CA ARG A 29 7.40 9.05 -18.70
C ARG A 29 6.77 8.69 -17.38
N VAL A 30 7.21 9.37 -16.33
CA VAL A 30 6.65 9.27 -14.98
C VAL A 30 6.21 10.67 -14.57
N GLU A 31 4.92 10.84 -14.28
CA GLU A 31 4.36 12.13 -13.87
C GLU A 31 3.76 12.02 -12.47
N ILE A 32 4.31 12.73 -11.51
CA ILE A 32 3.76 12.78 -10.14
C ILE A 32 2.56 13.72 -10.13
N LYS A 33 1.39 13.22 -9.73
CA LYS A 33 0.15 14.01 -9.66
C LYS A 33 -0.18 14.43 -8.24
N LEU A 34 0.04 13.53 -7.27
CA LEU A 34 -0.19 13.79 -5.86
C LEU A 34 1.00 13.26 -5.04
N MET A 35 1.50 14.07 -4.13
CA MET A 35 2.50 13.64 -3.16
C MET A 35 2.16 14.25 -1.80
N THR A 36 1.82 13.39 -0.85
CA THR A 36 1.53 13.74 0.54
C THR A 36 2.34 12.83 1.47
N GLU A 37 2.24 13.06 2.78
CA GLU A 37 2.91 12.21 3.78
C GLU A 37 2.40 10.76 3.79
N LYS A 38 1.14 10.53 3.39
CA LYS A 38 0.48 9.22 3.42
C LYS A 38 0.23 8.62 2.06
N GLU A 39 0.07 9.44 1.03
CA GLU A 39 -0.33 9.00 -0.30
C GLU A 39 0.58 9.57 -1.38
N LEU A 40 0.93 8.73 -2.36
CA LEU A 40 1.68 9.10 -3.55
C LEU A 40 0.96 8.53 -4.76
N GLU A 41 0.59 9.41 -5.69
CA GLU A 41 -0.08 9.05 -6.93
C GLU A 41 0.71 9.59 -8.12
N PHE A 42 1.06 8.70 -9.05
CA PHE A 42 1.84 9.05 -10.23
C PHE A 42 1.41 8.21 -11.44
N ASP A 43 1.56 8.82 -12.60
CA ASP A 43 1.21 8.22 -13.88
C ASP A 43 2.47 7.59 -14.50
N LEU A 44 2.34 6.35 -14.97
CA LEU A 44 3.35 5.57 -15.66
C LEU A 44 2.95 5.41 -17.12
N ILE A 45 3.62 6.16 -18.01
CA ILE A 45 3.34 6.20 -19.45
C ILE A 45 4.45 5.47 -20.21
N GLY A 46 4.08 4.57 -21.11
CA GLY A 46 4.96 3.67 -21.87
C GLY A 46 5.39 2.40 -21.15
N PHE A 47 4.98 2.22 -19.89
CA PHE A 47 5.41 1.08 -19.09
C PHE A 47 4.59 -0.17 -19.41
N ARG A 48 5.25 -1.34 -19.39
CA ARG A 48 4.56 -2.62 -19.57
C ARG A 48 3.91 -3.08 -18.26
N PRO A 49 2.71 -3.69 -18.28
CA PRO A 49 1.99 -4.08 -17.07
C PRO A 49 2.76 -5.03 -16.14
N TYR A 50 3.59 -5.92 -16.69
CA TYR A 50 4.38 -6.86 -15.87
C TYR A 50 5.40 -6.14 -15.00
N LEU A 51 6.01 -5.06 -15.49
CA LEU A 51 7.01 -4.28 -14.75
C LEU A 51 6.33 -3.50 -13.63
N VAL A 52 5.20 -2.86 -13.93
CA VAL A 52 4.40 -2.12 -12.94
C VAL A 52 3.88 -3.06 -11.85
N ASN A 53 3.42 -4.26 -12.22
CA ASN A 53 3.01 -5.26 -11.25
C ASN A 53 4.19 -5.80 -10.42
N ALA A 54 5.39 -5.92 -10.98
CA ALA A 54 6.58 -6.29 -10.22
C ALA A 54 6.94 -5.23 -9.17
N ILE A 55 6.86 -3.94 -9.52
CA ILE A 55 7.04 -2.83 -8.57
C ILE A 55 5.98 -2.91 -7.47
N ARG A 56 4.70 -3.05 -7.83
CA ARG A 56 3.60 -3.19 -6.87
C ARG A 56 3.79 -4.37 -5.90
N GLN A 57 4.17 -5.53 -6.43
CA GLN A 57 4.42 -6.71 -5.60
C GLN A 57 5.61 -6.53 -4.67
N THR A 58 6.68 -5.89 -5.15
CA THR A 58 7.87 -5.63 -4.33
C THR A 58 7.55 -4.68 -3.19
N ILE A 59 6.75 -3.64 -3.45
CA ILE A 59 6.26 -2.71 -2.41
C ILE A 59 5.53 -3.47 -1.29
N ILE A 60 4.55 -4.31 -1.64
CA ILE A 60 3.71 -5.00 -0.66
C ILE A 60 4.48 -6.11 0.07
N ASN A 61 5.30 -6.88 -0.66
CA ASN A 61 5.84 -8.13 -0.16
C ASN A 61 7.27 -8.04 0.36
N ASP A 62 8.09 -7.13 -0.16
CA ASP A 62 9.55 -7.22 -0.01
C ASP A 62 10.18 -6.01 0.67
N VAL A 63 9.49 -4.86 0.70
CA VAL A 63 9.95 -3.70 1.47
C VAL A 63 9.86 -4.02 2.96
N PRO A 64 10.98 -3.97 3.71
CA PRO A 64 10.98 -4.38 5.10
C PRO A 64 10.46 -3.29 6.04
N THR A 65 9.86 -3.73 7.14
CA THR A 65 9.43 -2.87 8.26
C THR A 65 9.72 -3.55 9.60
N MET A 66 9.59 -2.79 10.70
CA MET A 66 9.69 -3.30 12.06
C MET A 66 8.28 -3.60 12.59
N ALA A 67 8.06 -4.81 13.09
CA ALA A 67 6.80 -5.18 13.74
C ALA A 67 7.04 -6.13 14.91
N ILE A 68 6.05 -6.24 15.79
CA ILE A 68 6.07 -7.13 16.95
C ILE A 68 5.94 -8.59 16.48
N GLU A 69 6.88 -9.44 16.89
CA GLU A 69 6.88 -10.88 16.60
C GLU A 69 6.49 -11.68 17.83
N ASP A 70 7.27 -11.55 18.91
CA ASP A 70 7.10 -12.34 20.11
C ASP A 70 6.60 -11.48 21.27
N VAL A 71 5.66 -12.04 22.04
CA VAL A 71 5.11 -11.43 23.24
C VAL A 71 5.21 -12.43 24.39
N TYR A 72 6.03 -12.10 25.38
CA TYR A 72 6.23 -12.87 26.59
C TYR A 72 5.39 -12.28 27.71
N PHE A 73 4.25 -12.91 28.02
CA PHE A 73 3.42 -12.50 29.14
C PHE A 73 4.03 -12.98 30.46
N LEU A 74 4.29 -12.03 31.36
CA LEU A 74 4.63 -12.31 32.75
C LEU A 74 3.35 -12.51 33.57
N LYS A 75 2.33 -11.68 33.30
CA LYS A 75 1.00 -11.81 33.90
C LYS A 75 -0.06 -11.25 32.96
N ASN A 76 -1.17 -11.96 32.84
CA ASN A 76 -2.37 -11.47 32.16
C ASN A 76 -3.57 -11.98 32.95
N SER A 77 -4.20 -11.10 33.73
CA SER A 77 -5.45 -11.41 34.44
C SER A 77 -6.66 -10.79 33.76
N SER A 78 -6.51 -10.28 32.54
CA SER A 78 -7.63 -9.71 31.78
C SER A 78 -8.57 -10.81 31.30
N ILE A 79 -9.76 -10.40 30.85
CA ILE A 79 -10.74 -11.33 30.25
C ILE A 79 -10.29 -11.94 28.92
N PHE A 80 -9.30 -11.34 28.25
CA PHE A 80 -8.83 -11.78 26.94
C PHE A 80 -7.64 -12.72 27.07
N ASN A 81 -7.69 -13.82 26.32
CA ASN A 81 -6.59 -14.79 26.25
C ASN A 81 -5.31 -14.14 25.71
N CYS A 82 -4.16 -14.64 26.15
CA CYS A 82 -2.84 -14.15 25.74
C CYS A 82 -2.67 -14.14 24.21
N ASP A 83 -3.13 -15.17 23.50
CA ASP A 83 -3.03 -15.26 22.04
C ASP A 83 -3.79 -14.14 21.33
N TYR A 84 -4.98 -13.81 21.83
CA TYR A 84 -5.79 -12.72 21.29
C TYR A 84 -5.10 -11.36 21.48
N VAL A 85 -4.56 -11.13 22.68
CA VAL A 85 -3.83 -9.89 22.98
C VAL A 85 -2.54 -9.81 22.17
N ALA A 86 -1.79 -10.91 22.04
CA ALA A 86 -0.58 -11.00 21.23
C ALA A 86 -0.86 -10.68 19.76
N GLN A 87 -1.94 -11.22 19.18
CA GLN A 87 -2.31 -10.93 17.79
C GLN A 87 -2.62 -9.43 17.59
N ARG A 88 -3.29 -8.79 18.56
CA ARG A 88 -3.54 -7.35 18.51
C ARG A 88 -2.25 -6.53 18.62
N LEU A 89 -1.37 -6.90 19.56
CA LEU A 89 -0.05 -6.29 19.72
C LEU A 89 0.78 -6.41 18.43
N ALA A 90 0.76 -7.58 17.79
CA ALA A 90 1.50 -7.85 16.55
C ALA A 90 1.13 -6.93 15.38
N LEU A 91 -0.09 -6.36 15.39
CA LEU A 91 -0.58 -5.46 14.33
C LEU A 91 -0.34 -3.98 14.62
N ILE A 92 0.28 -3.63 15.75
CA ILE A 92 0.58 -2.25 16.08
C ILE A 92 1.77 -1.77 15.24
N PRO A 93 1.62 -0.71 14.43
CA PRO A 93 2.72 -0.14 13.69
C PRO A 93 3.72 0.53 14.64
N ILE A 94 4.98 0.11 14.57
CA ILE A 94 6.08 0.69 15.35
C ILE A 94 6.83 1.70 14.49
N LYS A 95 7.02 2.92 15.01
CA LYS A 95 7.78 3.97 14.33
C LYS A 95 9.28 3.74 14.54
N ALA A 96 9.84 2.81 13.77
CA ALA A 96 11.26 2.49 13.75
C ALA A 96 11.76 2.38 12.31
N GLU A 97 12.91 2.98 12.03
CA GLU A 97 13.53 2.95 10.71
C GLU A 97 14.20 1.58 10.49
N PRO A 98 13.71 0.74 9.55
CA PRO A 98 14.17 -0.64 9.41
C PRO A 98 15.60 -0.74 8.90
N ASN A 99 16.17 0.31 8.31
CA ASN A 99 17.55 0.29 7.81
C ASN A 99 18.60 0.25 8.93
N TYR A 100 18.26 0.68 10.16
CA TYR A 100 19.16 0.59 11.31
C TYR A 100 19.26 -0.82 11.90
N PHE A 101 18.34 -1.71 11.52
CA PHE A 101 18.27 -3.06 12.05
C PHE A 101 18.59 -4.11 10.96
N LYS A 102 19.27 -5.18 11.36
CA LYS A 102 19.53 -6.33 10.49
C LYS A 102 18.39 -7.34 10.62
N PHE A 103 18.25 -8.20 9.62
CA PHE A 103 17.31 -9.31 9.69
C PHE A 103 17.78 -10.35 10.72
N LEU A 104 16.83 -10.95 11.43
CA LEU A 104 17.13 -12.05 12.33
C LEU A 104 17.53 -13.29 11.52
N ASN A 105 18.70 -13.85 11.82
CA ASN A 105 19.12 -15.14 11.29
C ASN A 105 18.31 -16.23 12.00
N ARG A 106 17.39 -16.88 11.26
CA ARG A 106 16.55 -17.97 11.77
C ARG A 106 17.32 -19.19 12.27
N SER A 107 18.58 -19.33 11.85
CA SER A 107 19.44 -20.46 12.24
C SER A 107 19.94 -20.34 13.67
N ASP A 108 20.29 -19.13 14.10
CA ASP A 108 20.92 -18.90 15.41
C ASP A 108 19.89 -18.44 16.45
N ASN A 109 18.77 -17.83 16.02
CA ASN A 109 17.72 -17.25 16.88
C ASN A 109 18.25 -16.38 18.04
N GLN A 110 19.48 -15.86 17.93
CA GLN A 110 20.08 -14.97 18.92
C GLN A 110 19.55 -13.56 18.73
N LEU A 111 18.94 -13.03 19.81
CA LEU A 111 18.42 -11.68 19.87
C LEU A 111 19.54 -10.72 20.32
N ASN A 112 19.93 -9.82 19.43
CA ASN A 112 21.00 -8.84 19.65
C ASN A 112 20.48 -7.41 19.49
N SER A 113 21.22 -6.43 20.01
CA SER A 113 20.90 -4.98 19.89
C SER A 113 20.70 -4.52 18.44
N ASP A 114 21.34 -5.17 17.47
CA ASP A 114 21.27 -4.81 16.06
C ASP A 114 20.01 -5.35 15.35
N ASN A 115 19.35 -6.34 15.94
CA ASN A 115 18.29 -7.10 15.26
C ASN A 115 16.91 -6.89 15.89
N THR A 116 16.87 -6.45 17.16
CA THR A 116 15.65 -6.44 17.96
C THR A 116 15.39 -5.13 18.66
N ILE A 117 14.11 -4.84 18.87
CA ILE A 117 13.63 -3.75 19.71
C ILE A 117 12.76 -4.37 20.80
N ILE A 118 12.97 -3.99 22.06
CA ILE A 118 12.18 -4.49 23.18
C ILE A 118 11.27 -3.40 23.72
N PHE A 119 10.01 -3.75 23.93
CA PHE A 119 9.04 -2.96 24.66
C PHE A 119 8.58 -3.71 25.89
N ASN A 120 8.30 -2.97 26.96
CA ASN A 120 7.62 -3.48 28.14
C ASN A 120 6.24 -2.84 28.26
N LEU A 121 5.26 -3.69 28.54
CA LEU A 121 3.90 -3.29 28.86
C LEU A 121 3.66 -3.71 30.31
N ASN A 122 3.58 -2.76 31.23
CA ASN A 122 3.26 -3.01 32.63
C ASN A 122 2.13 -2.06 33.03
N PHE A 123 0.93 -2.62 33.21
CA PHE A 123 -0.25 -1.85 33.58
C PHE A 123 -1.10 -2.62 34.58
N SER A 124 -1.37 -2.02 35.74
CA SER A 124 -2.25 -2.55 36.78
C SER A 124 -3.33 -1.54 37.10
N TYR A 125 -4.59 -2.00 37.19
CA TYR A 125 -5.71 -1.14 37.51
C TYR A 125 -6.02 -1.20 39.01
N ASN A 126 -5.49 -0.21 39.74
CA ASN A 126 -5.59 -0.11 41.19
C ASN A 126 -6.75 0.79 41.64
N GLU A 127 -7.20 0.62 42.89
CA GLU A 127 -8.28 1.41 43.51
C GLU A 127 -8.01 2.92 43.50
N GLN A 128 -6.75 3.35 43.58
CA GLN A 128 -6.37 4.77 43.51
C GLN A 128 -6.71 5.40 42.15
N GLN A 129 -6.59 4.64 41.05
CA GLN A 129 -6.94 5.11 39.71
C GLN A 129 -8.46 5.18 39.52
N GLN A 130 -9.22 4.30 40.19
CA GLN A 130 -10.69 4.35 40.21
C GLN A 130 -11.20 5.64 40.87
N GLN A 131 -10.60 6.04 41.99
CA GLN A 131 -10.96 7.26 42.70
C GLN A 131 -10.72 8.51 41.86
N GLN A 132 -9.68 8.52 41.01
CA GLN A 132 -9.41 9.63 40.09
C GLN A 132 -10.43 9.71 38.95
N GLN A 133 -11.02 8.59 38.52
CA GLN A 133 -11.99 8.56 37.42
C GLN A 133 -13.46 8.60 37.87
N ASN A 134 -13.75 8.64 39.18
CA ASN A 134 -15.11 8.68 39.75
C ASN A 134 -16.09 7.68 39.10
N SER A 135 -15.61 6.51 38.67
CA SER A 135 -16.44 5.52 37.99
C SER A 135 -15.93 4.10 38.17
N THR A 136 -16.85 3.15 38.32
CA THR A 136 -16.60 1.70 38.37
C THR A 136 -16.30 1.11 36.99
N GLN A 137 -16.01 1.96 36.00
CA GLN A 137 -15.86 1.55 34.62
C GLN A 137 -14.52 0.84 34.39
N PRO A 138 -14.46 -0.12 33.46
CA PRO A 138 -13.20 -0.75 33.08
C PRO A 138 -12.30 0.28 32.39
N ILE A 139 -11.00 0.18 32.63
CA ILE A 139 -10.01 1.05 31.98
C ILE A 139 -9.48 0.38 30.71
N THR A 140 -9.33 1.15 29.63
CA THR A 140 -8.72 0.66 28.41
C THR A 140 -7.22 0.94 28.43
N VAL A 141 -6.42 -0.10 28.23
CA VAL A 141 -4.98 0.00 28.03
C VAL A 141 -4.73 0.34 26.56
N TYR A 142 -3.90 1.34 26.29
CA TYR A 142 -3.62 1.84 24.95
C TYR A 142 -2.18 1.56 24.53
N SER A 143 -1.90 1.70 23.23
CA SER A 143 -0.56 1.53 22.65
C SER A 143 0.48 2.54 23.13
N GLU A 144 0.09 3.63 23.78
CA GLU A 144 1.01 4.55 24.47
C GLU A 144 1.62 3.95 25.75
N ASN A 145 0.99 2.91 26.32
CA ASN A 145 1.52 2.21 27.49
C ASN A 145 2.68 1.26 27.14
N LEU A 146 3.02 1.14 25.85
CA LEU A 146 4.21 0.42 25.39
C LEU A 146 5.45 1.28 25.64
N ILE A 147 6.26 0.88 26.61
CA ILE A 147 7.48 1.59 26.99
C ILE A 147 8.66 0.91 26.31
N TRP A 148 9.40 1.64 25.49
CA TRP A 148 10.60 1.12 24.83
C TRP A 148 11.77 1.02 25.83
N GLU A 149 12.45 -0.12 25.81
CA GLU A 149 13.67 -0.35 26.58
C GLU A 149 14.87 -0.50 25.63
N PRO A 150 15.78 0.51 25.55
CA PRO A 150 16.91 0.47 24.64
C PRO A 150 17.96 -0.57 25.09
N ILE A 151 18.44 -1.36 24.13
CA ILE A 151 19.45 -2.40 24.36
C ILE A 151 20.74 -2.04 23.63
N GLY A 152 21.87 -2.15 24.34
CA GLY A 152 23.18 -1.78 23.81
C GLY A 152 23.38 -0.27 23.73
N GLU A 153 24.55 0.15 23.25
CA GLU A 153 24.94 1.56 23.21
C GLU A 153 24.28 2.31 22.04
N MET A 154 24.21 1.68 20.87
CA MET A 154 23.64 2.30 19.67
C MET A 154 22.19 2.72 19.88
N GLN A 155 21.36 1.87 20.49
CA GLN A 155 19.96 2.20 20.74
C GLN A 155 19.81 3.33 21.77
N LYS A 156 20.67 3.43 22.77
CA LYS A 156 20.62 4.52 23.77
C LYS A 156 20.84 5.91 23.16
N LEU A 157 21.54 5.97 22.02
CA LEU A 157 21.80 7.20 21.28
C LEU A 157 20.65 7.55 20.31
N MET A 158 19.73 6.63 20.05
CA MET A 158 18.60 6.85 19.13
C MET A 158 17.48 7.65 19.80
N SER A 159 16.69 8.33 18.96
CA SER A 159 15.41 8.91 19.40
C SER A 159 14.48 7.82 19.95
N PRO A 160 13.64 8.12 20.96
CA PRO A 160 12.76 7.14 21.57
C PRO A 160 11.82 6.50 20.55
N ILE A 161 11.93 5.18 20.41
CA ILE A 161 11.06 4.39 19.54
C ILE A 161 9.70 4.26 20.21
N LYS A 162 8.62 4.53 19.46
CA LYS A 162 7.25 4.49 19.96
C LYS A 162 6.33 3.80 18.96
N SER A 163 5.13 3.43 19.42
CA SER A 163 4.03 3.11 18.51
C SER A 163 3.72 4.33 17.63
N LEU A 164 3.31 4.10 16.38
CA LEU A 164 2.99 5.18 15.45
C LEU A 164 1.72 5.93 15.89
N PHE A 165 0.75 5.20 16.43
CA PHE A 165 -0.48 5.75 16.99
C PHE A 165 -0.56 5.42 18.47
N ASN A 166 -0.76 6.44 19.30
CA ASN A 166 -0.75 6.31 20.77
C ASN A 166 -2.06 5.74 21.35
N LYS A 167 -3.18 5.88 20.64
CA LYS A 167 -4.52 5.56 21.15
C LYS A 167 -5.13 4.30 20.53
N ILE A 168 -4.31 3.31 20.17
CA ILE A 168 -4.82 2.00 19.73
C ILE A 168 -5.21 1.22 20.99
N PRO A 169 -6.49 0.84 21.18
CA PRO A 169 -6.92 0.07 22.34
C PRO A 169 -6.34 -1.35 22.26
N LEU A 170 -5.74 -1.82 23.34
CA LEU A 170 -5.14 -3.14 23.45
C LEU A 170 -6.09 -4.12 24.15
N VAL A 171 -6.44 -3.79 25.39
CA VAL A 171 -7.23 -4.62 26.30
C VAL A 171 -7.98 -3.72 27.28
N CYS A 172 -9.13 -4.18 27.76
CA CYS A 172 -9.85 -3.53 28.85
C CYS A 172 -9.64 -4.32 30.14
N LEU A 173 -9.31 -3.63 31.23
CA LEU A 173 -9.06 -4.21 32.54
C LEU A 173 -10.15 -3.81 33.54
N LYS A 174 -10.59 -4.76 34.35
CA LYS A 174 -11.42 -4.55 35.54
C LYS A 174 -10.56 -4.34 36.77
N GLN A 175 -11.21 -3.95 37.88
CA GLN A 175 -10.53 -3.69 39.15
C GLN A 175 -9.61 -4.84 39.55
N ASN A 176 -8.40 -4.50 39.99
CA ASN A 176 -7.36 -5.44 40.41
C ASN A 176 -6.85 -6.37 39.30
N GLU A 177 -7.22 -6.14 38.04
CA GLU A 177 -6.60 -6.81 36.91
C GLU A 177 -5.31 -6.10 36.48
N GLU A 178 -4.37 -6.89 36.00
CA GLU A 178 -3.11 -6.40 35.46
C GLU A 178 -2.66 -7.16 34.21
N ILE A 179 -1.88 -6.46 33.42
CA ILE A 179 -1.18 -6.98 32.26
C ILE A 179 0.29 -6.58 32.35
N SER A 180 1.16 -7.58 32.29
CA SER A 180 2.61 -7.45 32.24
C SER A 180 3.16 -8.33 31.13
N ALA A 181 3.82 -7.72 30.16
CA ALA A 181 4.41 -8.42 29.04
C ALA A 181 5.69 -7.75 28.54
N LYS A 182 6.64 -8.59 28.12
CA LYS A 182 7.84 -8.20 27.40
C LYS A 182 7.65 -8.52 25.92
N ILE A 183 7.80 -7.51 25.08
CA ILE A 183 7.42 -7.54 23.67
C ILE A 183 8.68 -7.36 22.83
N VAL A 184 8.88 -8.23 21.84
CA VAL A 184 10.04 -8.22 20.94
C VAL A 184 9.58 -7.87 19.53
N CYS A 185 10.17 -6.82 18.97
CA CYS A 185 10.00 -6.44 17.58
C CYS A 185 11.22 -6.83 16.76
N ILE A 186 10.97 -7.29 15.54
CA ILE A 186 12.00 -7.67 14.58
C ILE A 186 11.76 -6.99 13.24
N LYS A 187 12.80 -7.01 12.41
CA LYS A 187 12.70 -6.64 11.00
C LYS A 187 12.13 -7.80 10.20
N GLY A 188 11.08 -7.54 9.42
CA GLY A 188 10.44 -8.53 8.54
C GLY A 188 9.94 -7.93 7.25
N VAL A 189 9.32 -8.75 6.39
CA VAL A 189 8.81 -8.36 5.07
C VAL A 189 7.36 -8.82 4.90
N GLY A 190 6.57 -8.13 4.09
CA GLY A 190 5.16 -8.47 3.89
C GLY A 190 4.90 -9.89 3.37
N ARG A 191 5.87 -10.49 2.66
CA ARG A 191 5.83 -11.88 2.19
C ARG A 191 5.70 -12.88 3.34
N THR A 192 6.32 -12.61 4.49
CA THR A 192 6.24 -13.53 5.64
C THR A 192 4.95 -13.34 6.41
N HIS A 193 4.51 -12.09 6.60
CA HIS A 193 3.25 -11.77 7.25
C HIS A 193 2.80 -10.35 6.92
N MET A 194 1.49 -10.14 6.78
CA MET A 194 0.91 -8.83 6.41
C MET A 194 1.24 -7.71 7.42
N LYS A 195 1.52 -8.04 8.68
CA LYS A 195 1.96 -7.06 9.70
C LYS A 195 3.23 -6.29 9.34
N PHE A 196 4.05 -6.86 8.44
CA PHE A 196 5.27 -6.22 7.94
C PHE A 196 5.05 -5.43 6.65
N CYS A 197 3.83 -5.42 6.10
CA CYS A 197 3.52 -4.66 4.91
C CYS A 197 3.59 -3.15 5.22
N PRO A 198 4.38 -2.35 4.47
CA PRO A 198 4.54 -0.92 4.76
C PRO A 198 3.34 -0.07 4.34
N GLY A 199 2.49 -0.58 3.44
CA GLY A 199 1.38 0.17 2.87
C GLY A 199 0.67 -0.57 1.74
N LEU A 200 -0.39 0.03 1.22
CA LEU A 200 -1.14 -0.46 0.07
C LEU A 200 -0.55 0.11 -1.22
N ALA A 201 -0.37 -0.75 -2.22
CA ALA A 201 -0.01 -0.31 -3.57
C ALA A 201 -0.99 -0.89 -4.59
N ARG A 202 -1.54 -0.02 -5.43
CA ARG A 202 -2.47 -0.40 -6.50
C ARG A 202 -2.15 0.38 -7.77
N TYR A 203 -2.58 -0.16 -8.90
CA TYR A 203 -2.60 0.57 -10.15
C TYR A 203 -3.87 0.25 -10.93
N CYS A 204 -4.29 1.19 -11.77
CA CYS A 204 -5.32 0.98 -12.77
C CYS A 204 -4.83 1.49 -14.13
N PHE A 205 -5.45 1.00 -15.20
CA PHE A 205 -5.20 1.51 -16.54
C PHE A 205 -6.00 2.79 -16.75
N ASN A 206 -5.43 3.78 -17.42
CA ASN A 206 -6.16 4.98 -17.78
C ASN A 206 -7.21 4.66 -18.85
N SER A 207 -8.41 5.22 -18.72
CA SER A 207 -9.50 5.03 -19.68
C SER A 207 -9.26 5.85 -20.95
N LYS A 208 -9.48 5.21 -22.10
CA LYS A 208 -9.71 5.85 -23.40
C LYS A 208 -11.21 5.88 -23.64
N ILE A 209 -11.80 7.06 -23.53
CA ILE A 209 -13.23 7.26 -23.76
C ILE A 209 -13.37 8.03 -25.08
N ASP A 210 -13.97 7.40 -26.07
CA ASP A 210 -14.26 8.01 -27.37
C ASP A 210 -15.78 8.04 -27.56
N ILE A 211 -16.36 9.22 -27.81
CA ILE A 211 -17.77 9.36 -28.18
C ILE A 211 -17.86 9.08 -29.68
N THR A 212 -18.41 7.93 -30.08
CA THR A 212 -18.39 7.49 -31.48
C THR A 212 -19.38 8.25 -32.34
N ASN A 213 -20.57 8.52 -31.80
CA ASN A 213 -21.64 9.25 -32.49
C ASN A 213 -22.06 10.47 -31.65
N PRO A 214 -21.45 11.65 -31.86
CA PRO A 214 -21.81 12.88 -31.15
C PRO A 214 -23.27 13.30 -31.38
N ASP A 215 -23.80 13.05 -32.58
CA ASP A 215 -25.16 13.44 -32.99
C ASP A 215 -26.26 12.76 -32.16
N ALA A 216 -25.97 11.61 -31.55
CA ALA A 216 -26.91 10.91 -30.67
C ALA A 216 -27.17 11.66 -29.34
N PHE A 217 -26.32 12.64 -29.00
CA PHE A 217 -26.39 13.38 -27.74
C PHE A 217 -26.81 14.85 -27.93
N ILE A 218 -27.43 15.19 -29.06
CA ILE A 218 -27.98 16.53 -29.31
C ILE A 218 -29.11 16.84 -28.32
N ASP A 219 -29.88 15.83 -27.92
CA ASP A 219 -30.93 15.95 -26.90
C ASP A 219 -30.31 16.21 -25.51
N PRO A 220 -30.64 17.35 -24.84
CA PRO A 220 -30.09 17.69 -23.52
C PRO A 220 -30.28 16.59 -22.47
N ASP A 221 -31.41 15.87 -22.50
CA ASP A 221 -31.69 14.81 -21.52
C ASP A 221 -30.71 13.64 -21.68
N MET A 222 -30.39 13.27 -22.91
CA MET A 222 -29.41 12.22 -23.21
C MET A 222 -27.99 12.65 -22.85
N ALA A 223 -27.62 13.91 -23.12
CA ALA A 223 -26.32 14.45 -22.72
C ALA A 223 -26.15 14.44 -21.19
N HIS A 224 -27.19 14.80 -20.43
CA HIS A 224 -27.18 14.72 -18.98
C HIS A 224 -27.17 13.29 -18.44
N LYS A 225 -27.88 12.34 -19.07
CA LYS A 225 -27.80 10.91 -18.72
C LYS A 225 -26.41 10.36 -18.95
N LEU A 226 -25.75 10.74 -20.04
CA LEU A 226 -24.38 10.39 -20.30
C LEU A 226 -23.46 10.94 -19.19
N GLN A 227 -23.56 12.22 -18.89
CA GLN A 227 -22.77 12.84 -17.82
C GLN A 227 -22.94 12.11 -16.47
N LYS A 228 -24.18 11.75 -16.10
CA LYS A 228 -24.49 11.00 -14.86
C LYS A 228 -23.98 9.56 -14.85
N SER A 229 -23.70 9.00 -16.02
CA SER A 229 -23.21 7.63 -16.18
C SER A 229 -21.71 7.52 -15.83
N PHE A 230 -21.01 8.63 -15.66
CA PHE A 230 -19.60 8.69 -15.29
C PHE A 230 -19.39 9.50 -13.99
N PRO A 231 -18.27 9.31 -13.29
CA PRO A 231 -17.89 10.18 -12.18
C PRO A 231 -17.83 11.67 -12.59
N PRO A 232 -18.08 12.59 -11.65
CA PRO A 232 -18.04 14.03 -11.94
C PRO A 232 -16.65 14.43 -12.46
N GLY A 233 -16.63 15.26 -13.51
CA GLY A 233 -15.40 15.75 -14.16
C GLY A 233 -14.85 14.84 -15.27
N VAL A 234 -15.39 13.63 -15.47
CA VAL A 234 -14.99 12.78 -16.60
C VAL A 234 -15.59 13.29 -17.91
N ILE A 235 -16.91 13.50 -17.92
CA ILE A 235 -17.65 14.08 -19.05
C ILE A 235 -18.22 15.43 -18.61
N GLU A 236 -17.96 16.44 -19.43
CA GLU A 236 -18.51 17.78 -19.27
C GLU A 236 -19.34 18.16 -20.49
N LEU A 237 -20.24 19.12 -20.31
CA LEU A 237 -21.13 19.59 -21.36
C LEU A 237 -20.70 21.00 -21.76
N LYS A 238 -20.40 21.20 -23.05
CA LYS A 238 -20.11 22.51 -23.63
C LYS A 238 -21.36 23.09 -24.28
N PRO A 239 -21.73 24.35 -24.00
CA PRO A 239 -22.82 25.00 -24.71
C PRO A 239 -22.39 25.34 -26.14
N TYR A 240 -23.20 24.95 -27.12
CA TYR A 240 -23.05 25.34 -28.52
C TYR A 240 -24.41 25.79 -29.06
N GLY A 241 -24.63 27.11 -29.07
CA GLY A 241 -25.95 27.68 -29.36
C GLY A 241 -26.98 27.25 -28.30
N MET A 242 -28.07 26.60 -28.72
CA MET A 242 -29.09 26.03 -27.82
C MET A 242 -28.82 24.58 -27.43
N GLN A 243 -27.70 23.98 -27.89
CA GLN A 243 -27.37 22.57 -27.67
C GLN A 243 -26.30 22.41 -26.60
N LEU A 244 -26.29 21.26 -25.93
CA LEU A 244 -25.27 20.84 -24.97
C LEU A 244 -24.50 19.66 -25.55
N ILE A 245 -23.23 19.89 -25.93
CA ILE A 245 -22.40 18.85 -26.54
C ILE A 245 -21.52 18.22 -25.44
N PRO A 246 -21.65 16.90 -25.17
CA PRO A 246 -20.76 16.22 -24.25
C PRO A 246 -19.37 16.06 -24.84
N TYR A 247 -18.35 16.28 -24.01
CA TYR A 247 -16.96 15.98 -24.34
C TYR A 247 -16.27 15.34 -23.15
N VAL A 248 -15.24 14.55 -23.43
CA VAL A 248 -14.42 13.92 -22.39
C VAL A 248 -13.45 14.99 -21.88
N ALA A 249 -13.69 15.47 -20.65
CA ALA A 249 -12.86 16.49 -20.02
C ALA A 249 -11.62 15.86 -19.39
N ASN A 250 -11.81 14.81 -18.57
CA ASN A 250 -10.70 14.13 -17.90
C ASN A 250 -10.98 12.64 -17.69
N SER A 251 -10.48 11.80 -18.59
CA SER A 251 -10.66 10.35 -18.49
C SER A 251 -9.96 9.71 -17.29
N ARG A 252 -8.99 10.41 -16.68
CA ARG A 252 -8.23 9.95 -15.50
C ARG A 252 -9.09 9.77 -14.25
N LEU A 253 -10.20 10.52 -14.16
CA LEU A 253 -11.12 10.47 -13.03
C LEU A 253 -12.08 9.28 -13.10
N ASP A 254 -12.08 8.54 -14.22
CA ASP A 254 -12.91 7.36 -14.37
C ASP A 254 -12.52 6.27 -13.37
N ARG A 255 -13.54 5.68 -12.73
CA ARG A 255 -13.40 4.59 -11.75
C ARG A 255 -13.79 3.24 -12.31
N HIS A 256 -13.99 3.14 -13.62
CA HIS A 256 -14.37 1.93 -14.33
C HIS A 256 -15.69 1.33 -13.82
N SER A 257 -16.65 2.19 -13.43
CA SER A 257 -17.96 1.75 -12.91
C SER A 257 -18.78 1.01 -13.97
N ARG A 258 -18.49 1.24 -15.25
CA ARG A 258 -19.21 0.68 -16.42
C ARG A 258 -20.71 1.01 -16.41
N SER A 259 -21.14 2.04 -15.67
CA SER A 259 -22.55 2.40 -15.55
C SER A 259 -23.18 2.82 -16.88
N PHE A 260 -22.38 3.31 -17.83
CA PHE A 260 -22.80 3.59 -19.21
C PHE A 260 -23.36 2.36 -19.96
N LYS A 261 -23.04 1.13 -19.53
CA LYS A 261 -23.59 -0.11 -20.12
C LYS A 261 -25.01 -0.43 -19.67
N ASN A 262 -25.52 0.27 -18.66
CA ASN A 262 -26.88 0.05 -18.18
C ASN A 262 -27.92 0.59 -19.17
N ASP A 263 -27.52 1.51 -20.05
CA ASP A 263 -28.39 2.11 -21.07
C ASP A 263 -27.89 1.75 -22.47
N GLU A 264 -28.69 0.99 -23.21
CA GLU A 264 -28.35 0.47 -24.53
C GLU A 264 -28.11 1.59 -25.56
N GLN A 265 -28.80 2.73 -25.40
CA GLN A 265 -28.60 3.88 -26.28
C GLN A 265 -27.25 4.55 -26.04
N ILE A 266 -26.77 4.54 -24.79
CA ILE A 266 -25.47 5.11 -24.44
C ILE A 266 -24.34 4.16 -24.86
N GLU A 267 -24.50 2.85 -24.59
CA GLU A 267 -23.49 1.84 -24.90
C GLU A 267 -23.14 1.80 -26.40
N LYS A 268 -24.14 1.96 -27.29
CA LYS A 268 -23.91 1.95 -28.75
C LYS A 268 -23.14 3.17 -29.27
N ASN A 269 -23.21 4.29 -28.56
CA ASN A 269 -22.69 5.57 -29.03
C ASN A 269 -21.37 5.97 -28.36
N ILE A 270 -20.79 5.08 -27.54
CA ILE A 270 -19.54 5.33 -26.81
C ILE A 270 -18.63 4.11 -26.86
N SER A 271 -17.34 4.36 -27.09
CA SER A 271 -16.29 3.37 -26.93
C SER A 271 -15.47 3.68 -25.69
N VAL A 272 -15.52 2.80 -24.70
CA VAL A 272 -14.64 2.85 -23.52
C VAL A 272 -13.64 1.71 -23.61
N LYS A 273 -12.37 2.07 -23.74
CA LYS A 273 -11.21 1.16 -23.76
C LYS A 273 -10.21 1.60 -22.69
N TYR A 274 -9.13 0.84 -22.51
CA TYR A 274 -8.11 1.10 -21.51
C TYR A 274 -6.71 1.03 -22.11
N TYR A 275 -5.87 2.00 -21.80
CA TYR A 275 -4.48 2.05 -22.26
C TYR A 275 -3.61 1.06 -21.47
N ARG A 276 -3.01 0.05 -22.11
CA ARG A 276 -2.15 -0.94 -21.43
C ARG A 276 -0.82 -0.38 -20.95
N ASP A 277 -0.38 0.70 -21.57
CA ASP A 277 0.89 1.39 -21.38
C ASP A 277 0.73 2.74 -20.69
N TYR A 278 -0.49 3.15 -20.31
CA TYR A 278 -0.73 4.29 -19.43
C TYR A 278 -1.45 3.78 -18.18
N MET A 279 -0.69 3.64 -17.10
CA MET A 279 -1.19 3.21 -15.79
C MET A 279 -1.11 4.34 -14.77
N ILE A 280 -2.13 4.45 -13.93
CA ILE A 280 -2.16 5.34 -12.77
C ILE A 280 -1.78 4.48 -11.57
N PHE A 281 -0.68 4.82 -10.91
CA PHE A 281 -0.13 4.10 -9.77
C PHE A 281 -0.38 4.88 -8.49
N SER A 282 -0.86 4.20 -7.45
CA SER A 282 -1.21 4.79 -6.15
C SER A 282 -0.58 3.97 -5.04
N VAL A 283 0.13 4.66 -4.14
CA VAL A 283 0.75 4.07 -2.94
C VAL A 283 0.26 4.81 -1.72
N GLU A 284 -0.33 4.07 -0.78
CA GLU A 284 -0.80 4.56 0.51
C GLU A 284 0.05 3.93 1.61
N SER A 285 0.77 4.75 2.37
CA SER A 285 1.58 4.30 3.50
C SER A 285 0.74 4.15 4.76
N TYR A 286 1.05 3.14 5.57
CA TYR A 286 0.51 3.04 6.93
C TYR A 286 1.14 4.04 7.92
N GLY A 287 2.13 4.81 7.48
CA GLY A 287 2.72 5.96 8.19
C GLY A 287 4.06 5.68 8.88
N VAL A 288 4.57 4.44 8.82
CA VAL A 288 5.92 4.10 9.34
C VAL A 288 7.01 4.63 8.40
N ILE A 289 6.81 4.49 7.09
CA ILE A 289 7.73 4.90 6.03
C ILE A 289 6.98 5.77 5.04
N GLU A 290 7.55 6.90 4.62
CA GLU A 290 6.89 7.76 3.62
C GLU A 290 6.67 7.03 2.28
N PRO A 291 5.57 7.28 1.55
CA PRO A 291 5.27 6.62 0.28
C PRO A 291 6.39 6.72 -0.76
N LYS A 292 7.05 7.88 -0.85
CA LYS A 292 8.22 8.09 -1.74
C LYS A 292 9.33 7.09 -1.42
N GLN A 293 9.65 6.94 -0.13
CA GLN A 293 10.70 6.03 0.32
C GLN A 293 10.31 4.57 0.11
N ILE A 294 9.03 4.21 0.25
CA ILE A 294 8.53 2.87 -0.06
C ILE A 294 8.81 2.53 -1.53
N VAL A 295 8.48 3.45 -2.45
CA VAL A 295 8.71 3.24 -3.89
C VAL A 295 10.19 3.15 -4.21
N THR A 296 11.03 4.05 -3.68
CA THR A 296 12.48 4.01 -3.96
C THR A 296 13.12 2.72 -3.43
N ARG A 297 12.80 2.32 -2.20
CA ARG A 297 13.31 1.05 -1.61
C ARG A 297 12.87 -0.16 -2.43
N ALA A 298 11.63 -0.17 -2.93
CA ALA A 298 11.16 -1.25 -3.79
C ALA A 298 11.94 -1.33 -5.11
N LEU A 299 12.26 -0.18 -5.72
CA LEU A 299 13.10 -0.13 -6.92
C LEU A 299 14.53 -0.61 -6.63
N ASP A 300 15.12 -0.20 -5.51
CA ASP A 300 16.45 -0.65 -5.08
C ASP A 300 16.50 -2.18 -4.90
N ILE A 301 15.45 -2.77 -4.31
CA ILE A 301 15.31 -4.22 -4.14
C ILE A 301 15.23 -4.92 -5.50
N LEU A 302 14.49 -4.38 -6.46
CA LEU A 302 14.39 -4.94 -7.82
C LEU A 302 15.73 -4.88 -8.55
N ILE A 303 16.45 -3.75 -8.46
CA ILE A 303 17.78 -3.58 -9.05
C ILE A 303 18.77 -4.57 -8.42
N TYR A 304 18.74 -4.69 -7.09
CA TYR A 304 19.58 -5.64 -6.37
C TYR A 304 19.33 -7.09 -6.82
N ARG A 305 18.07 -7.50 -6.96
CA ARG A 305 17.71 -8.83 -7.48
C ARG A 305 18.22 -9.04 -8.89
N TYR A 306 18.03 -8.05 -9.77
CA TYR A 306 18.55 -8.11 -11.13
C TYR A 306 20.07 -8.32 -11.15
N ASN A 307 20.82 -7.58 -10.33
CA ASN A 307 22.28 -7.71 -10.24
C ASN A 307 22.71 -9.08 -9.74
N LEU A 308 22.04 -9.64 -8.72
CA LEU A 308 22.30 -11.00 -8.24
C LEU A 308 22.10 -12.05 -9.34
N TRP A 309 21.02 -11.92 -10.11
CA TRP A 309 20.72 -12.81 -11.22
C TRP A 309 21.76 -12.70 -12.33
N LYS A 310 22.13 -11.48 -12.70
CA LYS A 310 23.19 -11.21 -13.69
C LYS A 310 24.51 -11.87 -13.28
N MET A 311 24.96 -11.65 -12.05
CA MET A 311 26.18 -12.27 -11.51
C MET A 311 26.12 -13.80 -11.51
N SER A 312 24.96 -14.37 -11.19
CA SER A 312 24.78 -15.84 -11.18
C SER A 312 24.86 -16.43 -12.59
N ILE A 313 24.29 -15.74 -13.59
CA ILE A 313 24.38 -16.13 -15.00
C ILE A 313 25.83 -16.03 -15.49
N GLU A 314 26.55 -14.97 -15.15
CA GLU A 314 27.96 -14.80 -15.51
C GLU A 314 28.83 -15.92 -14.93
N LYS A 315 28.63 -16.27 -13.65
CA LYS A 315 29.31 -17.42 -13.02
C LYS A 315 29.01 -18.73 -13.75
N ALA A 316 27.75 -18.99 -14.09
CA ALA A 316 27.36 -20.20 -14.81
C ALA A 316 28.01 -20.31 -16.20
N LYS A 317 28.13 -19.18 -16.92
CA LYS A 317 28.83 -19.13 -18.21
C LYS A 317 30.32 -19.48 -18.06
N THR A 318 31.00 -18.94 -17.05
CA THR A 318 32.42 -19.23 -16.81
C THR A 318 32.69 -20.69 -16.46
N MET A 319 31.81 -21.33 -15.68
CA MET A 319 31.94 -22.75 -15.33
C MET A 319 31.77 -23.69 -16.53
N ASN A 320 30.91 -23.32 -17.49
CA ASN A 320 30.69 -24.11 -18.71
C ASN A 320 31.81 -23.93 -19.74
N SER A 321 32.55 -22.82 -19.74
CA SER A 321 33.72 -22.64 -20.62
C SER A 321 34.98 -23.36 -20.15
N THR A 322 35.00 -23.84 -18.89
CA THR A 322 36.13 -24.56 -18.29
C THR A 322 35.97 -26.09 -18.30
N LYS A 323 34.92 -26.62 -18.92
CA LYS A 323 34.71 -28.06 -19.15
C LYS A 323 34.82 -28.37 -20.64
#